data_AF-A0A6L7IFX2-F1
#
_entry.id   AF-A0A6L7IFX2-F1
#
_cell.length_a   1.000
_cell.length_b   1.000
_cell.length_c   1.000
_cell.angle_alpha   90.00
_cell.angle_beta   90.00
_cell.angle_gamma   90.00
#
_symmetry.space_group_name_H-M   'P 1'
#
loop_
_entity.id
_entity.type
_entity.pdbx_description
1 polymer ?
#
loop_
_entity_poly.entity_id
_entity_poly.type
_entity_poly.pdbx_seq_one_letter_code
_entity_poly.pdbx_strand_id
1 'polypeptide(L)'
;MTSLQQRGRKRTIAVIISILLVSLYSIYIYQSVVPGFKLSKLISQIIRFILTCGLMYLVFIGKKWARMVSLILFSLAVIVAVSFIFSSNFSPLQEIPLYVMIFVYADAIYYFGFSESYKAFAEYQRSKKTFI
;
A
#
# COMPACT_ATOMS: atom_id res chain seq x y z
N MET A 1 11.16 -19.18 13.67
CA MET A 1 10.11 -18.94 12.67
C MET A 1 9.87 -20.22 11.89
N THR A 2 8.62 -20.62 11.68
CA THR A 2 8.24 -21.75 10.83
C THR A 2 8.34 -21.42 9.33
N SER A 3 8.29 -22.41 8.45
CA SER A 3 8.28 -22.21 6.98
C SER A 3 7.14 -21.29 6.53
N LEU A 4 5.94 -21.46 7.10
CA LEU A 4 4.77 -20.62 6.84
C LEU A 4 5.01 -19.15 7.25
N GLN A 5 5.62 -18.93 8.41
CA GLN A 5 5.97 -17.58 8.89
C GLN A 5 7.05 -16.92 8.04
N GLN A 6 8.03 -17.68 7.55
CA GLN A 6 9.06 -17.16 6.63
C GLN A 6 8.45 -16.76 5.29
N ARG A 7 7.55 -17.57 4.74
CA ARG A 7 6.79 -17.22 3.52
C ARG A 7 5.98 -15.95 3.73
N GLY A 8 5.30 -15.84 4.87
CA GLY A 8 4.56 -14.64 5.27
C GLY A 8 5.47 -13.41 5.36
N ARG A 9 6.66 -13.52 5.97
CA ARG A 9 7.62 -12.40 6.02
C ARG A 9 8.02 -11.93 4.62
N LYS A 10 8.45 -12.86 3.75
CA LYS A 10 8.90 -12.54 2.39
C LYS A 10 7.79 -11.89 1.57
N ARG A 11 6.58 -12.45 1.60
CA ARG A 11 5.44 -11.89 0.86
C ARG A 11 5.00 -10.53 1.42
N THR A 12 5.01 -10.35 2.74
CA THR A 12 4.72 -9.04 3.36
C THR A 12 5.69 -7.96 2.89
N ILE A 13 6.99 -8.27 2.82
CA ILE A 13 8.00 -7.33 2.30
C ILE A 13 7.71 -6.99 0.84
N ALA A 14 7.42 -7.99 0.00
CA ALA A 14 7.10 -7.76 -1.40
C ALA A 14 5.87 -6.85 -1.58
N VAL A 15 4.77 -7.12 -0.87
CA VAL A 15 3.54 -6.30 -0.92
C VAL A 15 3.81 -4.87 -0.45
N ILE A 16 4.57 -4.69 0.64
CA ILE A 16 4.95 -3.35 1.12
C ILE A 16 5.78 -2.61 0.07
N ILE A 17 6.77 -3.25 -0.54
CA ILE A 17 7.60 -2.63 -1.58
C ILE A 17 6.72 -2.22 -2.78
N SER A 18 5.79 -3.07 -3.22
CA SER A 18 4.85 -2.73 -4.30
C SER A 18 4.00 -1.50 -3.97
N ILE A 19 3.48 -1.40 -2.74
CA ILE A 19 2.71 -0.22 -2.30
C ILE A 19 3.58 1.04 -2.30
N LEU A 20 4.82 0.94 -1.80
CA LEU A 20 5.74 2.08 -1.76
C LEU A 20 6.14 2.52 -3.17
N LEU A 21 6.31 1.60 -4.11
CA LEU A 21 6.59 1.91 -5.52
C LEU A 21 5.41 2.65 -6.16
N VAL A 22 4.18 2.21 -5.94
CA VAL A 22 2.98 2.95 -6.40
C VAL A 22 2.95 4.36 -5.80
N SER A 23 3.29 4.51 -4.52
CA SER A 23 3.36 5.83 -3.89
C SER A 23 4.45 6.70 -4.52
N LEU A 24 5.65 6.19 -4.77
CA LEU A 24 6.73 6.95 -5.44
C LEU A 24 6.34 7.34 -6.87
N TYR A 25 5.76 6.42 -7.62
CA TYR A 25 5.30 6.66 -8.98
C TYR A 25 4.28 7.82 -9.04
N SER A 26 3.35 7.85 -8.08
CA SER A 26 2.36 8.94 -8.03
C SER A 26 2.98 10.32 -7.75
N ILE A 27 4.10 10.38 -7.02
CA ILE A 27 4.85 11.64 -6.81
C ILE A 27 5.49 12.08 -8.13
N TYR A 28 6.09 11.15 -8.85
CA TYR A 28 6.73 11.41 -10.14
C TYR A 28 5.74 11.93 -11.19
N ILE A 29 4.59 11.26 -11.34
CA ILE A 29 3.55 11.70 -12.29
C ILE A 29 3.01 13.07 -11.91
N TYR A 30 2.79 13.33 -10.61
CA TYR A 30 2.31 14.63 -10.17
C TYR A 30 3.28 15.77 -10.53
N GLN A 31 4.58 15.56 -10.38
CA GLN A 31 5.59 16.57 -10.70
C GLN A 31 5.84 16.75 -12.20
N SER A 32 5.71 15.68 -12.98
CA SER A 32 5.95 15.73 -14.43
C SER A 32 4.77 16.31 -15.22
N VAL A 33 3.54 16.14 -14.73
CA VAL A 33 2.33 16.52 -15.47
C VAL A 33 1.81 17.92 -15.10
N VAL A 34 2.12 18.45 -13.92
CA VAL A 34 1.61 19.77 -13.49
C VAL A 34 2.59 20.90 -13.87
N PRO A 35 2.24 21.78 -14.82
CA PRO A 35 3.06 22.95 -15.13
C PRO A 35 3.08 23.93 -13.94
N GLY A 36 4.29 24.30 -13.51
CA GLY A 36 4.53 25.16 -12.35
C GLY A 36 4.79 24.36 -11.07
N PHE A 37 6.01 24.48 -10.53
CA PHE A 37 6.43 23.79 -9.32
C PHE A 37 5.62 24.29 -8.10
N LYS A 38 4.65 23.50 -7.66
CA LYS A 38 3.85 23.78 -6.46
C LYS A 38 4.48 23.10 -5.23
N LEU A 39 5.38 23.80 -4.56
CA LEU A 39 6.10 23.31 -3.37
C LEU A 39 5.15 22.75 -2.29
N SER A 40 4.00 23.39 -2.06
CA SER A 40 3.00 22.94 -1.08
C SER A 40 2.45 21.55 -1.37
N LYS A 41 2.25 21.23 -2.66
CA LYS A 41 1.77 19.91 -3.08
C LYS A 41 2.87 18.87 -2.98
N LEU A 42 4.12 19.21 -3.29
CA LEU A 42 5.26 18.32 -3.07
C LEU A 42 5.41 17.94 -1.59
N ILE A 43 5.33 18.92 -0.68
CA ILE A 43 5.40 18.68 0.77
C ILE A 43 4.29 17.73 1.20
N SER A 44 3.05 17.96 0.76
CA SER A 44 1.92 17.06 1.05
C SER A 44 2.18 15.64 0.57
N GLN A 45 2.77 15.47 -0.61
CA GLN A 45 3.11 14.16 -1.17
C GLN A 45 4.22 13.44 -0.39
N ILE A 46 5.23 14.17 0.07
CA ILE A 46 6.31 13.64 0.93
C ILE A 46 5.74 13.20 2.28
N ILE A 47 4.90 14.02 2.92
CA ILE A 47 4.23 13.67 4.18
C ILE A 47 3.40 12.39 3.99
N ARG A 48 2.61 12.32 2.91
CA ARG A 48 1.82 11.12 2.58
C ARG A 48 2.68 9.88 2.39
N PHE A 49 3.83 10.00 1.74
CA PHE A 49 4.78 8.89 1.58
C PHE A 49 5.33 8.42 2.93
N ILE A 50 5.77 9.33 3.79
CA ILE A 50 6.28 9.01 5.13
C ILE A 50 5.19 8.33 5.97
N LEU A 51 3.94 8.81 5.91
CA LEU A 51 2.81 8.18 6.58
C LEU A 51 2.54 6.77 6.05
N THR A 52 2.69 6.56 4.74
CA THR A 52 2.56 5.23 4.13
C THR A 52 3.65 4.30 4.62
N CYS A 53 4.92 4.74 4.66
CA CYS A 53 6.02 3.98 5.25
C CYS A 53 5.75 3.61 6.71
N GLY A 54 5.29 4.57 7.53
CA GLY A 54 4.95 4.35 8.93
C GLY A 54 3.82 3.33 9.10
N LEU A 55 2.74 3.46 8.32
CA LEU A 55 1.62 2.51 8.34
C LEU A 55 2.08 1.10 7.94
N MET A 56 2.85 0.97 6.86
CA MET A 56 3.38 -0.32 6.40
C MET A 56 4.32 -0.96 7.41
N TYR A 57 5.15 -0.16 8.09
CA TYR A 57 5.97 -0.66 9.20
C TYR A 57 5.10 -1.22 10.34
N LEU A 58 4.02 -0.52 10.71
CA LEU A 58 3.09 -0.97 11.75
C LEU A 58 2.36 -2.28 11.35
N VAL A 59 2.01 -2.42 10.08
CA VAL A 59 1.47 -3.67 9.50
C VAL A 59 2.50 -4.79 9.59
N PHE A 60 3.78 -4.51 9.28
CA PHE A 60 4.87 -5.47 9.31
C PHE A 60 5.16 -6.01 10.72
N ILE A 61 5.05 -5.17 11.76
CA ILE A 61 5.18 -5.61 13.16
C ILE A 61 3.89 -6.26 13.71
N GLY A 62 2.85 -6.43 12.89
CA GLY A 62 1.65 -7.19 13.25
C GLY A 62 0.60 -6.43 14.07
N LYS A 63 0.61 -5.08 14.08
CA LYS A 63 -0.41 -4.29 14.78
C LYS A 63 -1.78 -4.45 14.12
N LYS A 64 -2.76 -4.97 14.88
CA LYS A 64 -4.12 -5.28 14.38
C LYS A 64 -4.85 -4.03 13.84
N TRP A 65 -4.74 -2.90 14.54
CA TRP A 65 -5.39 -1.65 14.13
C TRP A 65 -4.79 -1.10 12.82
N ALA A 66 -3.46 -1.14 12.66
CA ALA A 66 -2.78 -0.68 11.44
C ALA A 66 -3.19 -1.51 10.23
N ARG A 67 -3.37 -2.83 10.41
CA ARG A 67 -3.93 -3.72 9.40
C ARG A 67 -5.34 -3.27 8.98
N MET A 68 -6.24 -3.02 9.94
CA MET A 68 -7.61 -2.59 9.61
C MET A 68 -7.64 -1.25 8.88
N VAL A 69 -6.86 -0.28 9.35
CA VAL A 69 -6.71 1.03 8.70
C VAL A 69 -6.20 0.86 7.26
N SER A 70 -5.21 -0.01 7.04
CA SER A 70 -4.66 -0.25 5.70
C SER A 70 -5.70 -0.89 4.77
N LEU A 71 -6.47 -1.87 5.26
CA LEU A 71 -7.53 -2.51 4.48
C LEU A 71 -8.60 -1.50 4.06
N ILE A 72 -9.03 -0.62 4.96
CA ILE A 72 -10.01 0.43 4.66
C ILE A 72 -9.44 1.40 3.63
N LEU A 73 -8.23 1.92 3.85
CA LEU A 73 -7.61 2.89 2.94
C LEU A 73 -7.39 2.32 1.55
N PHE A 74 -6.89 1.09 1.43
CA PHE A 74 -6.69 0.44 0.14
C PHE A 74 -8.00 0.13 -0.56
N SER A 75 -9.04 -0.28 0.17
CA SER A 75 -10.37 -0.50 -0.42
C SER A 75 -10.95 0.79 -0.99
N LEU A 76 -10.86 1.89 -0.23
CA LEU A 76 -11.29 3.21 -0.71
C LEU A 76 -10.48 3.66 -1.93
N ALA A 77 -9.16 3.44 -1.92
CA ALA A 77 -8.31 3.79 -3.06
C ALA A 77 -8.69 3.02 -4.33
N VAL A 78 -9.00 1.72 -4.21
CA VAL A 78 -9.48 0.91 -5.34
C VAL A 78 -10.82 1.43 -5.87
N ILE A 79 -11.78 1.72 -4.99
CA ILE A 79 -13.10 2.26 -5.38
C ILE A 79 -12.92 3.59 -6.13
N VAL A 80 -12.13 4.51 -5.57
CA VAL A 80 -11.87 5.81 -6.21
C VAL A 80 -11.19 5.63 -7.57
N ALA A 81 -10.21 4.74 -7.68
CA ALA A 81 -9.52 4.48 -8.94
C ALA A 81 -10.46 3.96 -10.03
N VAL A 82 -11.30 2.98 -9.68
CA VAL A 82 -12.29 2.41 -10.60
C VAL A 82 -13.31 3.46 -11.02
N SER A 83 -13.84 4.24 -10.08
CA SER A 83 -14.75 5.35 -10.40
C SER A 83 -14.09 6.40 -11.31
N PHE A 84 -12.80 6.66 -11.13
CA PHE A 84 -12.07 7.65 -11.93
C PHE A 84 -11.85 7.17 -13.38
N ILE A 85 -11.62 5.87 -13.58
CA ILE A 85 -11.55 5.25 -14.92
C ILE A 85 -12.90 5.42 -15.64
N PHE A 86 -14.02 5.12 -14.97
CA PHE A 86 -15.34 5.18 -15.61
C PHE A 86 -15.90 6.59 -15.80
N SER A 87 -15.44 7.58 -15.02
CA SER A 87 -15.92 8.96 -15.09
C SER A 87 -15.08 9.88 -15.96
N SER A 88 -13.87 9.46 -16.35
CA SER A 88 -12.93 10.29 -17.09
C SER A 88 -12.79 9.80 -18.53
N ASN A 89 -12.56 10.74 -19.46
CA ASN A 89 -12.25 10.42 -20.86
C ASN A 89 -10.74 10.20 -21.05
N PHE A 90 -10.15 9.29 -20.27
CA PHE A 90 -8.71 9.00 -20.39
C PHE A 90 -8.41 8.20 -21.65
N SER A 91 -7.22 8.43 -22.21
CA SER A 91 -6.68 7.51 -23.21
C SER A 91 -6.23 6.21 -22.53
N PRO A 92 -6.17 5.08 -23.26
CA PRO A 92 -5.73 3.80 -22.70
C PRO A 92 -4.36 3.88 -22.00
N LEU A 93 -3.45 4.74 -22.49
CA LEU A 93 -2.13 4.94 -21.87
C LEU A 93 -2.19 5.64 -20.51
N GLN A 94 -3.15 6.56 -20.33
CA GLN A 94 -3.34 7.29 -19.07
C GLN A 94 -4.00 6.42 -17.99
N GLU A 95 -4.71 5.36 -18.38
CA GLU A 95 -5.33 4.41 -17.45
C GLU A 95 -4.36 3.36 -16.89
N ILE A 96 -3.27 3.05 -17.60
CA ILE A 96 -2.28 2.02 -17.19
C ILE A 96 -1.87 2.17 -15.72
N PRO A 97 -1.51 3.37 -15.22
CA PRO A 97 -1.14 3.51 -13.82
C PRO A 97 -2.27 3.23 -12.83
N LEU A 98 -3.51 3.53 -13.21
CA LEU A 98 -4.69 3.26 -12.39
C LEU A 98 -4.91 1.76 -12.28
N TYR A 99 -4.78 1.00 -13.37
CA TYR A 99 -4.85 -0.45 -13.33
C TYR A 99 -3.74 -1.05 -12.45
N VAL A 100 -2.49 -0.61 -12.60
CA VAL A 100 -1.37 -1.07 -11.76
C VAL A 100 -1.65 -0.81 -10.27
N MET A 101 -2.16 0.38 -9.95
CA MET A 101 -2.55 0.73 -8.58
C MET A 101 -3.66 -0.17 -8.04
N ILE A 102 -4.69 -0.43 -8.86
CA ILE A 102 -5.81 -1.33 -8.50
C ILE A 102 -5.27 -2.73 -8.19
N PHE A 103 -4.42 -3.30 -9.05
CA PHE A 103 -3.87 -4.63 -8.84
C PHE A 103 -3.03 -4.74 -7.57
N VAL A 104 -2.14 -3.75 -7.32
CA VAL A 104 -1.30 -3.74 -6.13
C VAL A 104 -2.15 -3.63 -4.86
N TYR A 105 -3.14 -2.74 -4.83
CA TYR A 105 -3.99 -2.57 -3.65
C TYR A 105 -4.97 -3.72 -3.47
N ALA A 106 -5.49 -4.34 -4.53
CA ALA A 106 -6.29 -5.55 -4.45
C ALA A 106 -5.48 -6.73 -3.88
N ASP A 107 -4.25 -6.96 -4.35
CA ASP A 107 -3.36 -7.98 -3.79
C ASP A 107 -3.06 -7.70 -2.31
N ALA A 108 -2.82 -6.44 -1.94
CA ALA A 108 -2.60 -6.06 -0.54
C ALA A 108 -3.84 -6.33 0.34
N ILE A 109 -5.04 -6.01 -0.15
CA ILE A 109 -6.30 -6.29 0.56
C ILE A 109 -6.46 -7.79 0.77
N TYR A 110 -6.29 -8.58 -0.28
CA TYR A 110 -6.37 -10.03 -0.20
C TYR A 110 -5.35 -10.59 0.79
N TYR A 111 -4.09 -10.19 0.64
CA TYR A 111 -2.99 -10.71 1.42
C TYR A 111 -3.10 -10.34 2.91
N PHE A 112 -3.35 -9.07 3.24
CA PHE A 112 -3.46 -8.63 4.63
C PHE A 112 -4.78 -9.05 5.29
N GLY A 113 -5.86 -9.17 4.53
CA GLY A 113 -7.18 -9.57 5.03
C GLY A 113 -7.29 -11.07 5.28
N PHE A 114 -6.86 -11.88 4.30
CA PHE A 114 -7.29 -13.27 4.22
C PHE A 114 -6.14 -14.27 4.32
N SER A 115 -4.93 -13.94 3.85
CA SER A 115 -3.81 -14.89 3.78
C SER A 115 -3.42 -15.50 5.13
N GLU A 116 -3.38 -16.83 5.18
CA GLU A 116 -2.91 -17.59 6.34
C GLU A 116 -1.44 -17.32 6.66
N SER A 117 -0.60 -17.23 5.62
CA SER A 117 0.84 -16.94 5.80
C SER A 117 1.07 -15.57 6.43
N TYR A 118 0.26 -14.57 6.08
CA TYR A 118 0.33 -13.26 6.71
C TYR A 118 -0.13 -13.32 8.17
N LYS A 119 -1.27 -13.98 8.44
CA LYS A 119 -1.80 -14.13 9.81
C LYS A 119 -0.78 -14.81 10.74
N ALA A 120 -0.17 -15.90 10.29
CA ALA A 120 0.86 -16.62 11.03
C ALA A 120 2.12 -15.77 11.29
N PHE A 121 2.55 -14.99 10.29
CA PHE A 121 3.68 -14.07 10.45
C PHE A 121 3.36 -12.92 11.42
N ALA A 122 2.20 -12.28 11.27
CA ALA A 122 1.77 -11.18 12.12
C ALA A 122 1.61 -11.62 13.59
N GLU A 123 1.13 -12.84 13.82
CA GLU A 123 1.05 -13.42 15.16
C GLU A 123 2.43 -13.68 15.77
N TYR A 124 3.36 -14.24 15.01
CA TYR A 124 4.76 -14.39 15.43
C TYR A 124 5.40 -13.06 15.82
N GLN A 125 5.15 -12.00 15.05
CA GLN A 125 5.68 -10.66 15.35
C GLN A 125 5.06 -10.07 16.63
N ARG A 126 3.77 -10.35 16.89
CA ARG A 126 3.12 -9.94 18.13
C ARG A 126 3.69 -10.66 19.33
N SER A 127 3.82 -11.99 19.27
CA SER A 127 4.31 -12.79 20.40
C SER A 127 5.74 -12.41 20.76
N LYS A 128 6.62 -12.20 19.78
CA LYS A 128 8.00 -11.74 20.02
C LYS A 128 8.08 -10.39 20.77
N LYS A 129 7.09 -9.52 20.58
CA LYS A 129 7.06 -8.18 21.19
C LYS A 129 6.47 -8.16 22.61
N THR A 130 5.85 -9.25 23.05
CA THR A 130 5.31 -9.39 24.43
C THR A 130 6.39 -9.86 25.42
N PHE A 131 7.52 -10.38 24.93
CA PHE A 131 8.64 -10.88 25.74
C PHE A 131 9.83 -9.91 25.83
N ILE A 132 9.63 -8.63 25.50
CA ILE A 132 10.62 -7.55 25.64
C ILE A 132 9.98 -6.44 26.48
#